data_AF-A0A2N3FQ77-F1
#
_entry.id   AF-A0A2N3FQ77-F1
#
_cell.length_a   1.000
_cell.length_b   1.000
_cell.length_c   1.000
_cell.angle_alpha   90.00
_cell.angle_beta   90.00
_cell.angle_gamma   90.00
#
_symmetry.space_group_name_H-M   'P 1'
#
loop_
_entity.id
_entity.type
_entity.pdbx_description
1 polymer ?
#
loop_
_entity_poly.entity_id
_entity_poly.type
_entity_poly.pdbx_seq_one_letter_code
_entity_poly.pdbx_strand_id
1 'polypeptide(L)'
;LASDPALAAADLDELESHLRDQIDDLESVGLSGDEAFLIAVRRLGRTDELSREFAREHSDRLWKQLVLGGEPSAEKPERSGALAIGFAVLAAALVKLPALWSATEDVTLRNVPIFVLGVLAAWFLVRAQAVRSSVAIVTVAFVGAAVLVNAYPFAAGADTLLLTVLHLSVALWLVVGVAYAEGRWRSDRARMDFIRFTGEWVIYLALIALGGAVLTGLTLGVFTAIGVDAGRFVGEWLLPCGAAGDRGVARGGEEVCDREHGAGADRRLHPAVHGNAARLRHRRLRPGGHRWWFGPRCRP
;
A
#
# COMPACT_ATOMS: atom_id res chain seq x y z
N LEU A 1 -10.83 2.29 -17.56
CA LEU A 1 -11.83 3.38 -17.65
C LEU A 1 -13.05 3.02 -16.80
N ALA A 2 -12.81 2.64 -15.55
CA ALA A 2 -13.84 2.10 -14.66
C ALA A 2 -14.46 3.21 -13.81
N SER A 3 -15.79 3.16 -13.70
CA SER A 3 -16.63 3.80 -12.67
C SER A 3 -16.96 5.29 -12.87
N ASP A 4 -17.64 5.64 -13.98
CA ASP A 4 -18.42 6.87 -14.06
C ASP A 4 -19.90 6.55 -13.73
N PRO A 5 -20.46 7.06 -12.62
CA PRO A 5 -21.87 6.84 -12.28
C PRO A 5 -22.83 7.44 -13.32
N ALA A 6 -22.39 8.39 -14.14
CA ALA A 6 -23.19 8.91 -15.25
C ALA A 6 -23.33 7.91 -16.41
N LEU A 7 -22.33 7.04 -16.62
CA LEU A 7 -22.42 5.97 -17.61
C LEU A 7 -23.44 4.91 -17.18
N ALA A 8 -23.46 4.56 -15.89
CA ALA A 8 -24.43 3.59 -15.37
C ALA A 8 -25.89 4.07 -15.47
N ALA A 9 -26.14 5.38 -15.38
CA ALA A 9 -27.46 5.96 -15.58
C ALA A 9 -27.84 6.00 -17.07
N ALA A 10 -26.91 6.39 -17.94
CA ALA A 10 -27.14 6.39 -19.40
C ALA A 10 -27.38 4.99 -19.96
N ASP A 11 -26.65 3.98 -19.46
CA ASP A 11 -26.83 2.57 -19.83
C ASP A 11 -28.21 2.06 -19.37
N LEU A 12 -28.71 2.54 -18.23
CA LEU A 12 -30.04 2.19 -17.72
C LEU A 12 -31.15 2.84 -18.53
N ASP A 13 -30.98 4.11 -18.93
CA ASP A 13 -31.90 4.81 -19.82
C ASP A 13 -31.95 4.17 -21.22
N GLU A 14 -30.81 3.68 -21.73
CA GLU A 14 -30.74 2.95 -23.00
C GLU A 14 -31.50 1.61 -22.93
N LEU A 15 -31.33 0.86 -21.83
CA LEU A 15 -32.06 -0.39 -21.61
C LEU A 15 -33.57 -0.16 -21.44
N GLU A 16 -33.99 0.92 -20.75
CA GLU A 16 -35.39 1.29 -20.62
C GLU A 16 -36.01 1.65 -21.98
N SER A 17 -35.29 2.44 -22.79
CA SER A 17 -35.73 2.78 -24.15
C SER A 17 -35.91 1.53 -24.99
N HIS A 18 -34.93 0.62 -24.97
CA HIS A 18 -35.00 -0.61 -25.75
C HIS A 18 -36.15 -1.53 -25.31
N LEU A 19 -36.47 -1.54 -24.01
CA LEU A 19 -37.62 -2.28 -23.51
C LEU A 19 -38.95 -1.69 -24.00
N ARG A 20 -39.07 -0.35 -24.01
CA ARG A 20 -40.27 0.33 -24.53
C ARG A 20 -40.47 0.07 -26.02
N ASP A 21 -39.40 0.18 -26.81
CA ASP A 21 -39.46 -0.08 -28.26
C ASP A 21 -39.94 -1.51 -28.56
N GLN A 22 -39.47 -2.51 -27.79
CA GLN A 22 -39.92 -3.89 -27.95
C GLN A 22 -41.39 -4.11 -27.56
N ILE A 23 -41.89 -3.38 -26.57
CA ILE A 23 -43.30 -3.45 -26.16
C ILE A 23 -44.15 -2.85 -27.27
N ASP A 24 -43.78 -1.67 -27.77
CA ASP A 24 -44.50 -0.98 -28.85
C ASP A 24 -44.54 -1.83 -30.13
N ASP A 25 -43.43 -2.47 -30.50
CA ASP A 25 -43.35 -3.39 -31.63
C ASP A 25 -44.29 -4.60 -31.45
N LEU A 26 -44.36 -5.17 -30.25
CA LEU A 26 -45.23 -6.31 -29.97
C LEU A 26 -46.71 -5.92 -29.95
N GLU A 27 -47.06 -4.75 -29.40
CA GLU A 27 -48.41 -4.18 -29.46
C GLU A 27 -48.83 -3.89 -30.91
N SER A 28 -47.90 -3.45 -31.76
CA SER A 28 -48.18 -3.19 -33.19
C SER A 28 -48.58 -4.44 -33.98
N VAL A 29 -48.21 -5.63 -33.49
CA VAL A 29 -48.56 -6.93 -34.08
C VAL A 29 -49.87 -7.49 -33.45
N GLY A 30 -50.50 -6.74 -32.54
CA GLY A 30 -51.82 -7.04 -31.98
C GLY A 30 -51.80 -7.78 -30.64
N LEU A 31 -50.66 -7.80 -29.94
CA LEU A 31 -50.58 -8.31 -28.57
C LEU A 31 -51.19 -7.31 -27.58
N SER A 32 -51.80 -7.82 -26.52
CA SER A 32 -52.24 -6.96 -25.41
C SER A 32 -51.03 -6.41 -24.64
N GLY A 33 -51.13 -5.21 -24.07
CA GLY A 33 -49.97 -4.57 -23.40
C GLY A 33 -49.36 -5.41 -22.27
N ASP A 34 -50.21 -6.13 -21.51
CA ASP A 34 -49.73 -7.06 -20.48
C ASP A 34 -48.96 -8.25 -21.07
N GLU A 35 -49.41 -8.77 -22.23
CA GLU A 35 -48.76 -9.89 -22.92
C GLU A 35 -47.47 -9.44 -23.62
N ALA A 36 -47.47 -8.28 -24.27
CA ALA A 36 -46.31 -7.66 -24.88
C ALA A 36 -45.21 -7.39 -23.85
N PHE A 37 -45.56 -6.82 -22.69
CA PHE A 37 -44.65 -6.59 -21.58
C PHE A 37 -44.04 -7.90 -21.04
N LEU A 38 -44.87 -8.93 -20.81
CA LEU A 38 -44.38 -10.22 -20.31
C LEU A 38 -43.45 -10.92 -21.31
N ILE A 39 -43.72 -10.81 -22.62
CA ILE A 39 -42.86 -11.37 -23.66
C ILE A 39 -41.54 -10.59 -23.77
N ALA A 40 -41.57 -9.25 -23.71
CA ALA A 40 -40.39 -8.40 -23.76
C ALA A 40 -39.44 -8.65 -22.57
N VAL A 41 -39.98 -8.65 -21.34
CA VAL A 41 -39.21 -8.96 -20.12
C VAL A 41 -38.63 -10.38 -20.15
N ARG A 42 -39.39 -11.36 -20.66
CA ARG A 42 -38.91 -12.74 -20.77
C ARG A 42 -37.81 -12.92 -21.82
N ARG A 43 -37.84 -12.14 -22.91
CA ARG A 43 -36.75 -12.11 -23.90
C ARG A 43 -35.48 -11.48 -23.34
N LEU A 44 -35.61 -10.39 -22.57
CA LEU A 44 -34.49 -9.73 -21.89
C LEU A 44 -33.81 -10.68 -20.88
N GLY A 45 -34.59 -11.39 -20.06
CA GLY A 45 -34.07 -12.35 -19.08
C GLY A 45 -33.37 -13.58 -19.68
N ARG A 46 -33.69 -13.98 -20.92
CA ARG A 46 -32.95 -15.04 -21.64
C ARG A 46 -31.57 -14.57 -22.10
N THR A 47 -31.40 -13.28 -22.38
CA THR A 47 -30.10 -12.69 -22.68
C THR A 47 -29.21 -12.67 -21.43
N ASP A 48 -29.79 -12.46 -20.24
CA ASP A 48 -29.07 -12.56 -18.97
C ASP A 48 -28.59 -13.98 -18.62
N GLU A 49 -29.25 -15.02 -19.14
CA GLU A 49 -28.76 -16.41 -19.04
C GLU A 49 -27.53 -16.62 -19.91
N LEU A 50 -27.52 -16.07 -21.14
CA LEU A 50 -26.36 -16.07 -22.03
C LEU A 50 -25.20 -15.27 -21.42
N SER A 51 -25.48 -14.11 -20.79
CA SER A 51 -24.48 -13.32 -20.07
C SER A 51 -23.97 -14.04 -18.82
N ARG A 52 -24.81 -14.82 -18.11
CA ARG A 52 -24.37 -15.69 -16.99
C ARG A 52 -23.52 -16.86 -17.47
N GLU A 53 -23.83 -17.46 -18.61
CA GLU A 53 -23.05 -18.53 -19.21
C GLU A 53 -21.69 -18.00 -19.71
N PHE A 54 -21.69 -16.83 -20.34
CA PHE A 54 -20.47 -16.11 -20.72
C PHE A 54 -19.64 -15.72 -19.48
N ALA A 55 -20.28 -15.23 -18.42
CA ALA A 55 -19.61 -14.93 -17.15
C ALA A 55 -19.04 -16.19 -16.50
N ARG A 56 -19.69 -17.35 -16.57
CA ARG A 56 -19.14 -18.62 -16.05
C ARG A 56 -17.97 -19.16 -16.87
N GLU A 57 -18.01 -19.08 -18.19
CA GLU A 57 -16.90 -19.55 -19.03
C GLU A 57 -15.72 -18.57 -19.07
N HIS A 58 -15.96 -17.25 -19.02
CA HIS A 58 -14.88 -16.24 -18.99
C HIS A 58 -14.38 -15.88 -17.59
N SER A 59 -15.11 -16.22 -16.52
CA SER A 59 -14.64 -15.94 -15.15
C SER A 59 -13.36 -16.68 -14.84
N ASP A 60 -13.14 -17.92 -15.31
CA ASP A 60 -11.87 -18.62 -15.08
C ASP A 60 -10.68 -17.90 -15.73
N ARG A 61 -10.86 -17.27 -16.92
CA ARG A 61 -9.81 -16.47 -17.56
C ARG A 61 -9.62 -15.11 -16.89
N LEU A 62 -10.70 -14.44 -16.50
CA LEU A 62 -10.65 -13.16 -15.78
C LEU A 62 -10.02 -13.34 -14.39
N TRP A 63 -10.43 -14.36 -13.63
CA TRP A 63 -9.81 -14.71 -12.35
C TRP A 63 -8.37 -15.17 -12.55
N LYS A 64 -8.02 -15.93 -13.59
CA LYS A 64 -6.62 -16.27 -13.88
C LYS A 64 -5.80 -15.03 -14.25
N GLN A 65 -6.37 -14.05 -14.95
CA GLN A 65 -5.68 -12.77 -15.19
C GLN A 65 -5.56 -11.93 -13.92
N LEU A 66 -6.53 -11.98 -13.01
CA LEU A 66 -6.51 -11.26 -11.73
C LEU A 66 -5.61 -11.92 -10.67
N VAL A 67 -5.53 -13.25 -10.66
CA VAL A 67 -4.83 -14.04 -9.63
C VAL A 67 -3.45 -14.51 -10.09
N LEU A 68 -3.30 -14.90 -11.36
CA LEU A 68 -2.01 -15.33 -11.92
C LEU A 68 -1.24 -14.17 -12.57
N GLY A 69 -1.78 -12.94 -12.53
CA GLY A 69 -1.18 -11.78 -13.16
C GLY A 69 -1.14 -11.98 -14.67
N GLY A 70 -2.25 -11.66 -15.35
CA GLY A 70 -2.28 -11.58 -16.79
C GLY A 70 -1.09 -10.77 -17.26
N GLU A 71 -0.28 -11.37 -18.16
CA GLU A 71 0.97 -10.82 -18.70
C GLU A 71 0.88 -9.30 -18.72
N PRO A 72 1.65 -8.59 -17.88
CA PRO A 72 1.67 -7.16 -17.95
C PRO A 72 2.08 -6.87 -19.39
N SER A 73 1.17 -6.26 -20.18
CA SER A 73 1.66 -5.40 -21.26
C SER A 73 2.74 -4.59 -20.59
N ALA A 74 3.97 -4.76 -21.08
CA ALA A 74 5.19 -4.33 -20.41
C ALA A 74 5.29 -2.79 -20.39
N GLU A 75 4.33 -2.13 -19.74
CA GLU A 75 4.56 -0.90 -19.05
C GLU A 75 5.51 -1.25 -17.92
N LYS A 76 6.77 -0.88 -18.16
CA LYS A 76 7.95 -1.06 -17.32
C LYS A 76 7.56 -1.10 -15.84
N PRO A 77 8.13 -2.01 -15.03
CA PRO A 77 7.86 -2.07 -13.59
C PRO A 77 7.96 -0.66 -13.02
N GLU A 78 6.82 -0.14 -12.57
CA GLU A 78 6.65 1.27 -12.32
C GLU A 78 7.71 1.73 -11.32
N ARG A 79 8.65 2.56 -11.77
CA ARG A 79 9.64 3.21 -10.91
C ARG A 79 8.98 3.87 -9.69
N SER A 80 7.70 4.23 -9.80
CA SER A 80 6.78 4.69 -8.77
C SER A 80 6.73 3.80 -7.52
N GLY A 81 6.61 2.48 -7.67
CA GLY A 81 6.46 1.57 -6.51
C GLY A 81 7.73 1.45 -5.68
N ALA A 82 8.87 1.25 -6.35
CA ALA A 82 10.17 1.19 -5.69
C ALA A 82 10.57 2.54 -5.06
N LEU A 83 10.24 3.65 -5.71
CA LEU A 83 10.48 4.99 -5.16
C LEU A 83 9.59 5.24 -3.94
N ALA A 84 8.32 4.82 -3.93
CA ALA A 84 7.43 4.93 -2.77
C ALA A 84 7.96 4.14 -1.56
N ILE A 85 8.45 2.91 -1.79
CA ILE A 85 9.12 2.11 -0.75
C ILE A 85 10.38 2.82 -0.26
N GLY A 86 11.17 3.41 -1.17
CA GLY A 86 12.35 4.20 -0.81
C GLY A 86 12.03 5.39 0.09
N PHE A 87 10.94 6.11 -0.19
CA PHE A 87 10.46 7.20 0.67
C PHE A 87 9.93 6.69 2.01
N ALA A 88 9.24 5.54 2.06
CA ALA A 88 8.82 4.95 3.33
C ALA A 88 10.02 4.57 4.21
N VAL A 89 11.07 3.98 3.61
CA VAL A 89 12.33 3.68 4.31
C VAL A 89 13.03 4.97 4.76
N LEU A 90 13.04 6.00 3.92
CA LEU A 90 13.60 7.30 4.27
C LEU A 90 12.87 7.96 5.44
N ALA A 91 11.53 7.89 5.49
CA ALA A 91 10.73 8.37 6.61
C ALA A 91 11.10 7.64 7.90
N ALA A 92 11.17 6.30 7.85
CA ALA A 92 11.56 5.50 9.01
C ALA A 92 12.98 5.85 9.50
N ALA A 93 13.92 6.05 8.58
CA ALA A 93 15.28 6.47 8.89
C ALA A 93 15.33 7.87 9.51
N LEU A 94 14.63 8.84 8.94
CA LEU A 94 14.59 10.23 9.42
C LEU A 94 13.96 10.33 10.83
N VAL A 95 12.93 9.54 11.13
CA VAL A 95 12.34 9.49 12.47
C VAL A 95 13.33 8.94 13.52
N LYS A 96 14.21 8.02 13.12
CA LYS A 96 15.22 7.44 14.02
C LYS A 96 16.50 8.30 14.15
N LEU A 97 16.76 9.25 13.23
CA LEU A 97 17.97 10.09 13.27
C LEU A 97 18.15 10.89 14.57
N PRO A 98 17.12 11.55 15.15
CA PRO A 98 17.28 12.27 16.42
C PRO A 98 17.71 11.36 17.57
N ALA A 99 17.11 10.17 17.66
CA ALA A 99 17.45 9.18 18.68
C ALA A 99 18.90 8.68 18.54
N LEU A 100 19.41 8.55 17.30
CA LEU A 100 20.81 8.21 17.04
C LEU A 100 21.79 9.32 17.44
N TRP A 101 21.34 10.59 17.46
CA TRP A 101 22.13 11.74 17.90
C TRP A 101 21.92 12.09 19.38
N SER A 102 21.44 11.14 20.20
CA SER A 102 21.16 11.34 21.63
C SER A 102 20.17 12.47 21.95
N ALA A 103 19.26 12.78 21.02
CA ALA A 103 18.15 13.69 21.31
C ALA A 103 17.23 13.07 22.39
N THR A 104 16.66 13.91 23.25
CA THR A 104 15.67 13.46 24.24
C THR A 104 14.42 12.90 23.54
N GLU A 105 13.69 12.03 24.24
CA GLU A 105 12.43 11.47 23.71
C GLU A 105 11.43 12.57 23.33
N ASP A 106 11.31 13.62 24.13
CA ASP A 106 10.46 14.79 23.85
C ASP A 106 10.81 15.48 22.54
N VAL A 107 12.11 15.66 22.26
CA VAL A 107 12.60 16.29 21.02
C VAL A 107 12.31 15.39 19.82
N THR A 108 12.43 14.09 19.99
CA THR A 108 12.09 13.12 18.94
C THR A 108 10.59 13.15 18.67
N LEU A 109 9.77 13.00 19.72
CA LEU A 109 8.32 12.93 19.66
C LEU A 109 7.70 14.16 18.98
N ARG A 110 8.16 15.37 19.34
CA ARG A 110 7.65 16.62 18.75
C ARG A 110 7.98 16.81 17.27
N ASN A 111 9.05 16.17 16.78
CA ASN A 111 9.47 16.27 15.38
C ASN A 111 8.97 15.10 14.50
N VAL A 112 8.36 14.04 15.08
CA VAL A 112 7.78 12.91 14.32
C VAL A 112 6.83 13.37 13.21
N PRO A 113 5.85 14.26 13.45
CA PRO A 113 4.93 14.69 12.39
C PRO A 113 5.65 15.39 11.23
N ILE A 114 6.68 16.20 11.54
CA ILE A 114 7.47 16.92 10.54
C ILE A 114 8.22 15.95 9.64
N PHE A 115 8.86 14.92 10.20
CA PHE A 115 9.60 13.93 9.41
C PHE A 115 8.68 13.05 8.59
N VAL A 116 7.65 12.46 9.20
CA VAL A 116 6.74 11.52 8.52
C VAL A 116 5.96 12.24 7.42
N LEU A 117 5.31 13.36 7.74
CA LEU A 117 4.50 14.11 6.77
C LEU A 117 5.37 14.88 5.79
N GLY A 118 6.58 15.30 6.18
CA GLY A 118 7.52 15.98 5.28
C GLY A 118 8.01 15.08 4.16
N VAL A 119 8.29 13.82 4.47
CA VAL A 119 8.65 12.82 3.45
C VAL A 119 7.47 12.52 2.53
N LEU A 120 6.25 12.39 3.09
CA LEU A 120 5.04 12.22 2.31
C LEU A 120 4.76 13.43 1.40
N ALA A 121 4.93 14.65 1.90
CA ALA A 121 4.80 15.87 1.12
C ALA A 121 5.84 15.93 0.00
N ALA A 122 7.11 15.61 0.29
CA ALA A 122 8.17 15.56 -0.70
C ALA A 122 7.87 14.53 -1.80
N TRP A 123 7.35 13.37 -1.44
CA TRP A 123 6.88 12.36 -2.39
C TRP A 123 5.83 12.94 -3.35
N PHE A 124 4.80 13.60 -2.82
CA PHE A 124 3.77 14.22 -3.66
C PHE A 124 4.33 15.33 -4.56
N LEU A 125 5.22 16.18 -4.05
CA LEU A 125 5.83 17.25 -4.84
C LEU A 125 6.66 16.70 -6.02
N VAL A 126 7.41 15.61 -5.81
CA VAL A 126 8.20 14.94 -6.85
C VAL A 126 7.29 14.26 -7.88
N ARG A 127 6.24 13.56 -7.41
CA ARG A 127 5.30 12.84 -8.28
C ARG A 127 4.47 13.79 -9.13
N ALA A 128 4.00 14.88 -8.55
CA ALA A 128 3.12 15.86 -9.19
C ALA A 128 3.85 16.81 -10.16
N GLN A 129 5.20 16.77 -10.23
CA GLN A 129 6.01 17.80 -10.91
C GLN A 129 5.58 19.22 -10.49
N ALA A 130 5.47 19.41 -9.17
CA ALA A 130 4.79 20.56 -8.60
C ALA A 130 5.38 21.90 -9.05
N VAL A 131 4.51 22.87 -9.29
CA VAL A 131 4.90 24.25 -9.58
C VAL A 131 5.68 24.87 -8.41
N ARG A 132 6.62 25.77 -8.73
CA ARG A 132 7.52 26.38 -7.73
C ARG A 132 6.79 27.06 -6.56
N SER A 133 5.60 27.60 -6.80
CA SER A 133 4.77 28.21 -5.76
C SER A 133 4.30 27.19 -4.72
N SER A 134 3.85 26.00 -5.13
CA SER A 134 3.45 24.93 -4.21
C SER A 134 4.63 24.43 -3.39
N VAL A 135 5.80 24.24 -4.04
CA VAL A 135 7.03 23.87 -3.34
C VAL A 135 7.37 24.91 -2.29
N ALA A 136 7.37 26.20 -2.65
CA ALA A 136 7.67 27.28 -1.72
C ALA A 136 6.70 27.32 -0.52
N ILE A 137 5.39 27.20 -0.75
CA ILE A 137 4.38 27.21 0.32
C ILE A 137 4.60 26.03 1.28
N VAL A 138 4.77 24.83 0.74
CA VAL A 138 4.98 23.61 1.55
C VAL A 138 6.28 23.72 2.33
N THR A 139 7.40 24.09 1.69
CA THR A 139 8.69 24.25 2.36
C THR A 139 8.64 25.29 3.47
N VAL A 140 8.04 26.47 3.21
CA VAL A 140 7.90 27.52 4.23
C VAL A 140 7.05 27.04 5.41
N ALA A 141 5.95 26.33 5.16
CA ALA A 141 5.11 25.79 6.22
C ALA A 141 5.83 24.75 7.09
N PHE A 142 6.55 23.80 6.48
CA PHE A 142 7.32 22.78 7.21
C PHE A 142 8.50 23.37 7.98
N VAL A 143 9.24 24.30 7.38
CA VAL A 143 10.35 25.01 8.06
C VAL A 143 9.81 25.86 9.21
N GLY A 144 8.72 26.60 8.99
CA GLY A 144 8.07 27.39 10.03
C GLY A 144 7.59 26.54 11.20
N ALA A 145 6.97 25.39 10.92
CA ALA A 145 6.58 24.42 11.94
C ALA A 145 7.79 23.89 12.74
N ALA A 146 8.87 23.52 12.06
CA ALA A 146 10.09 23.04 12.70
C ALA A 146 10.71 24.11 13.61
N VAL A 147 10.76 25.36 13.15
CA VAL A 147 11.26 26.48 13.97
C VAL A 147 10.37 26.70 15.18
N LEU A 148 9.05 26.78 15.00
CA LEU A 148 8.11 27.03 16.10
C LEU A 148 8.19 25.96 17.19
N VAL A 149 8.18 24.70 16.79
CA VAL A 149 8.20 23.55 17.70
C VAL A 149 9.56 23.38 18.39
N ASN A 150 10.66 23.77 17.76
CA ASN A 150 11.98 23.67 18.40
C ASN A 150 12.37 24.92 19.19
N ALA A 151 11.77 26.08 18.90
CA ALA A 151 11.99 27.31 19.65
C ALA A 151 11.10 27.42 20.91
N TYR A 152 9.95 26.75 20.94
CA TYR A 152 9.06 26.80 22.09
C TYR A 152 9.64 26.05 23.31
N PRO A 153 9.72 26.68 24.49
CA PRO A 153 10.28 26.06 25.69
C PRO A 153 9.24 25.15 26.35
N PHE A 154 9.19 23.88 25.92
CA PHE A 154 8.34 22.87 26.55
C PHE A 154 8.83 22.55 27.96
N ALA A 155 7.91 22.62 28.93
CA ALA A 155 8.16 22.15 30.28
C ALA A 155 8.01 20.62 30.36
N ALA A 156 8.89 19.96 31.12
CA ALA A 156 8.83 18.51 31.32
C ALA A 156 7.50 18.11 31.98
N GLY A 157 6.82 17.12 31.42
CA GLY A 157 5.54 16.60 31.93
C GLY A 157 4.32 17.48 31.64
N ALA A 158 4.44 18.55 30.85
CA ALA A 158 3.31 19.38 30.48
C ALA A 158 2.54 18.80 29.27
N ASP A 159 1.21 18.79 29.35
CA ASP A 159 0.32 18.33 28.26
C ASP A 159 0.47 19.13 26.95
N THR A 160 1.08 20.32 27.04
CA THR A 160 1.38 21.19 25.89
C THR A 160 2.16 20.46 24.79
N LEU A 161 3.02 19.50 25.13
CA LEU A 161 3.77 18.73 24.15
C LEU A 161 2.85 17.80 23.35
N LEU A 162 2.02 17.00 24.02
CA LEU A 162 1.08 16.08 23.37
C LEU A 162 0.06 16.86 22.52
N LEU A 163 -0.46 17.95 23.07
CA LEU A 163 -1.40 18.83 22.37
C LEU A 163 -0.76 19.41 21.10
N THR A 164 0.49 19.86 21.19
CA THR A 164 1.24 20.36 20.03
C THR A 164 1.45 19.28 18.99
N VAL A 165 1.85 18.06 19.38
CA VAL A 165 2.05 16.94 18.45
C VAL A 165 0.77 16.61 17.68
N LEU A 166 -0.37 16.54 18.37
CA LEU A 166 -1.67 16.25 17.76
C LEU A 166 -2.08 17.34 16.77
N HIS A 167 -2.04 18.61 17.19
CA HIS A 167 -2.44 19.73 16.34
C HIS A 167 -1.48 19.93 15.17
N LEU A 168 -0.18 19.74 15.39
CA LEU A 168 0.83 19.81 14.35
C LEU A 168 0.62 18.73 13.29
N SER A 169 0.28 17.50 13.70
CA SER A 169 -0.04 16.41 12.77
C SER A 169 -1.21 16.77 11.86
N VAL A 170 -2.29 17.31 12.44
CA VAL A 170 -3.47 17.76 11.68
C VAL A 170 -3.11 18.95 10.77
N ALA A 171 -2.39 19.95 11.28
CA ALA A 171 -2.02 21.13 10.50
C ALA A 171 -1.10 20.77 9.32
N LEU A 172 -0.09 19.93 9.54
CA LEU A 172 0.81 19.47 8.49
C LEU A 172 0.10 18.55 7.49
N TRP A 173 -0.90 17.78 7.90
CA TRP A 173 -1.74 17.02 6.97
C TRP A 173 -2.45 17.95 5.97
N LEU A 174 -2.98 19.10 6.42
CA LEU A 174 -3.56 20.09 5.51
C LEU A 174 -2.52 20.67 4.53
N VAL A 175 -1.28 20.87 4.99
CA VAL A 175 -0.17 21.31 4.14
C VAL A 175 0.20 20.23 3.10
N VAL A 176 0.16 18.95 3.48
CA VAL A 176 0.30 17.82 2.53
C VAL A 176 -0.79 17.90 1.44
N GLY A 177 -2.00 18.35 1.78
CA GLY A 177 -3.05 18.61 0.79
C GLY A 177 -2.67 19.66 -0.28
N VAL A 178 -1.87 20.66 0.08
CA VAL A 178 -1.33 21.62 -0.89
C VAL A 178 -0.29 20.96 -1.81
N ALA A 179 0.53 20.06 -1.27
CA ALA A 179 1.46 19.25 -2.07
C ALA A 179 0.71 18.29 -3.02
N TYR A 180 -0.42 17.71 -2.55
CA TYR A 180 -1.29 16.82 -3.32
C TYR A 180 -1.99 17.54 -4.47
N ALA A 181 -2.42 18.79 -4.27
CA ALA A 181 -3.24 19.52 -5.23
C ALA A 181 -2.50 20.06 -6.47
N GLU A 182 -1.21 19.77 -6.64
CA GLU A 182 -0.41 20.07 -7.84
C GLU A 182 -0.43 21.56 -8.28
N GLY A 183 -0.58 22.50 -7.34
CA GLY A 183 -0.72 23.94 -7.64
C GLY A 183 -2.14 24.43 -7.90
N ARG A 184 -3.13 23.53 -7.96
CA ARG A 184 -4.56 23.85 -8.07
C ARG A 184 -5.28 23.84 -6.72
N TRP A 185 -4.58 24.04 -5.61
CA TRP A 185 -5.15 23.96 -4.25
C TRP A 185 -6.29 24.95 -3.94
N ARG A 186 -6.44 26.00 -4.77
CA ARG A 186 -7.55 26.94 -4.71
C ARG A 186 -8.82 26.44 -5.43
N SER A 187 -8.72 25.41 -6.25
CA SER A 187 -9.85 24.79 -6.94
C SER A 187 -10.67 23.94 -5.98
N ASP A 188 -12.00 24.04 -6.07
CA ASP A 188 -12.90 23.21 -5.27
C ASP A 188 -12.76 21.73 -5.57
N ARG A 189 -12.58 21.37 -6.85
CA ARG A 189 -12.32 19.98 -7.27
C ARG A 189 -11.09 19.37 -6.58
N ALA A 190 -9.95 20.07 -6.57
CA ALA A 190 -8.73 19.57 -5.93
C ALA A 190 -8.87 19.41 -4.41
N ARG A 191 -9.68 20.26 -3.76
CA ARG A 191 -9.98 20.14 -2.32
C ARG A 191 -10.88 18.93 -2.04
N MET A 192 -11.89 18.71 -2.89
CA MET A 192 -12.77 17.55 -2.79
C MET A 192 -11.98 16.24 -3.00
N ASP A 193 -11.09 16.20 -3.99
CA ASP A 193 -10.22 15.05 -4.25
C ASP A 193 -9.32 14.75 -3.04
N PHE A 194 -8.74 15.78 -2.41
CA PHE A 194 -7.91 15.60 -1.21
C PHE A 194 -8.71 15.10 0.00
N ILE A 195 -9.94 15.60 0.21
CA ILE A 195 -10.82 15.12 1.28
C ILE A 195 -11.21 13.66 1.04
N ARG A 196 -11.55 13.30 -0.21
CA ARG A 196 -11.84 11.92 -0.59
C ARG A 196 -10.65 11.01 -0.34
N PHE A 197 -9.47 11.41 -0.81
CA PHE A 197 -8.22 10.67 -0.59
C PHE A 197 -7.95 10.48 0.90
N THR A 198 -8.11 11.54 1.70
CA THR A 198 -7.96 11.46 3.17
C THR A 198 -8.95 10.48 3.77
N GLY A 199 -10.21 10.52 3.32
CA GLY A 199 -11.26 9.61 3.76
C GLY A 199 -10.95 8.16 3.43
N GLU A 200 -10.57 7.86 2.18
CA GLU A 200 -10.16 6.52 1.76
C GLU A 200 -8.97 6.02 2.59
N TRP A 201 -7.96 6.87 2.80
CA TRP A 201 -6.78 6.52 3.60
C TRP A 201 -7.13 6.21 5.07
N VAL A 202 -7.96 7.06 5.69
CA VAL A 202 -8.45 6.85 7.06
C VAL A 202 -9.29 5.59 7.17
N ILE A 203 -10.18 5.32 6.21
CA ILE A 203 -11.01 4.11 6.18
C ILE A 203 -10.11 2.88 6.11
N TYR A 204 -9.15 2.83 5.19
CA TYR A 204 -8.25 1.68 5.07
C TYR A 204 -7.40 1.48 6.33
N LEU A 205 -6.83 2.55 6.90
CA LEU A 205 -6.09 2.45 8.14
C LEU A 205 -6.94 2.00 9.31
N ALA A 206 -8.17 2.52 9.45
CA ALA A 206 -9.07 2.14 10.51
C ALA A 206 -9.47 0.66 10.39
N LEU A 207 -9.77 0.18 9.18
CA LEU A 207 -10.08 -1.23 8.93
C LEU A 207 -8.89 -2.14 9.25
N ILE A 208 -7.69 -1.78 8.82
CA ILE A 208 -6.46 -2.55 9.10
C ILE A 208 -6.16 -2.54 10.60
N ALA A 209 -6.24 -1.38 11.26
CA ALA A 209 -5.95 -1.24 12.69
C ALA A 209 -6.96 -2.02 13.54
N LEU A 210 -8.26 -1.93 13.21
CA LEU A 210 -9.31 -2.65 13.94
C LEU A 210 -9.21 -4.16 13.69
N GLY A 211 -8.96 -4.59 12.46
CA GLY A 211 -8.69 -6.00 12.14
C GLY A 211 -7.46 -6.53 12.89
N GLY A 212 -6.36 -5.77 12.91
CA GLY A 212 -5.15 -6.10 13.65
C GLY A 212 -5.36 -6.14 15.16
N ALA A 213 -6.13 -5.21 15.72
CA ALA A 213 -6.47 -5.17 17.14
C ALA A 213 -7.33 -6.38 17.55
N VAL A 214 -8.34 -6.75 16.76
CA VAL A 214 -9.17 -7.94 17.00
C VAL A 214 -8.32 -9.21 16.93
N LEU A 215 -7.49 -9.36 15.89
CA LEU A 215 -6.58 -10.51 15.77
C LEU A 215 -5.59 -10.59 16.94
N THR A 216 -5.05 -9.45 17.38
CA THR A 216 -4.16 -9.36 18.53
C THR A 216 -4.88 -9.75 19.83
N GLY A 217 -6.11 -9.25 20.03
CA GLY A 217 -6.92 -9.58 21.19
C GLY A 217 -7.30 -11.07 21.25
N LEU A 218 -7.69 -11.67 20.12
CA LEU A 218 -7.93 -13.11 20.04
C LEU A 218 -6.67 -13.92 20.34
N THR A 219 -5.52 -13.49 19.81
CA THR A 219 -4.21 -14.12 20.11
C THR A 219 -3.94 -14.13 21.61
N LEU A 220 -4.02 -12.96 22.26
CA LEU A 220 -3.83 -12.84 23.71
C LEU A 220 -4.84 -13.71 24.48
N GLY A 221 -6.11 -13.74 24.06
CA GLY A 221 -7.16 -14.54 24.70
C GLY A 221 -6.87 -16.04 24.65
N VAL A 222 -6.46 -16.58 23.51
CA VAL A 222 -6.14 -18.01 23.34
C VAL A 222 -4.94 -18.41 24.19
N PHE A 223 -3.85 -17.64 24.15
CA PHE A 223 -2.65 -17.97 24.94
C PHE A 223 -2.91 -17.86 26.46
N THR A 224 -3.67 -16.84 26.88
CA THR A 224 -4.08 -16.70 28.28
C THR A 224 -4.92 -17.89 28.75
N ALA A 225 -5.81 -18.42 27.91
CA ALA A 225 -6.64 -19.59 28.22
C ALA A 225 -5.80 -20.88 28.41
N ILE A 226 -4.66 -20.99 27.73
CA ILE A 226 -3.71 -22.11 27.85
C ILE A 226 -2.72 -21.88 29.02
N GLY A 227 -2.78 -20.72 29.68
CA GLY A 227 -1.90 -20.36 30.79
C GLY A 227 -0.54 -19.81 30.34
N VAL A 228 -0.41 -19.36 29.09
CA VAL A 228 0.82 -18.80 28.51
C VAL A 228 0.67 -17.28 28.36
N ASP A 229 1.64 -16.52 28.87
CA ASP A 229 1.68 -15.06 28.70
C ASP A 229 2.30 -14.67 27.34
N ALA A 230 1.46 -14.28 26.39
CA ALA A 230 1.87 -13.78 25.08
C ALA A 230 2.04 -12.25 25.04
N GLY A 231 1.84 -11.54 26.15
CA GLY A 231 1.88 -10.08 26.22
C GLY A 231 3.22 -9.51 25.76
N ARG A 232 4.32 -10.13 26.19
CA ARG A 232 5.68 -9.72 25.79
C ARG A 232 5.92 -9.88 24.28
N PHE A 233 5.51 -11.02 23.71
CA PHE A 233 5.60 -11.24 22.26
C PHE A 233 4.78 -10.20 21.49
N VAL A 234 3.55 -9.94 21.93
CA VAL A 234 2.68 -8.96 21.27
C VAL A 234 3.25 -7.54 21.37
N GLY A 235 3.69 -7.12 22.55
CA GLY A 235 4.20 -5.77 22.79
C GLY A 235 5.55 -5.48 22.14
N GLU A 236 6.48 -6.44 22.13
CA GLU A 236 7.83 -6.25 21.61
C GLU A 236 7.96 -6.62 20.12
N TRP A 237 7.12 -7.53 19.61
CA TRP A 237 7.26 -8.06 18.25
C TRP A 237 6.06 -7.74 17.37
N LEU A 238 4.87 -8.18 17.76
CA LEU A 238 3.70 -8.13 16.88
C LEU A 238 3.23 -6.70 16.60
N LEU A 239 3.08 -5.88 17.65
CA LEU A 239 2.60 -4.50 17.54
C LEU A 239 3.60 -3.59 16.83
N PRO A 240 4.91 -3.59 17.17
CA PRO A 240 5.89 -2.83 16.41
C PRO A 240 5.91 -3.27 14.95
N CYS A 241 6.02 -4.56 14.64
CA CYS A 241 6.08 -5.04 13.26
C CYS A 241 4.83 -4.72 12.44
N GLY A 242 3.64 -4.74 13.07
CA GLY A 242 2.39 -4.34 12.43
C GLY A 242 2.28 -2.83 12.21
N ALA A 243 2.85 -2.02 13.10
CA ALA A 243 2.85 -0.56 13.00
C ALA A 243 3.93 -0.02 12.05
N ALA A 244 5.09 -0.68 11.98
CA ALA A 244 6.20 -0.40 11.08
C ALA A 244 7.18 -1.57 11.20
N GLY A 245 7.57 -2.23 10.10
CA GLY A 245 8.62 -3.26 10.16
C GLY A 245 9.93 -2.73 10.76
N ASP A 246 10.08 -2.80 12.09
CA ASP A 246 11.24 -2.34 12.83
C ASP A 246 12.23 -3.50 12.91
N ARG A 247 13.38 -3.34 12.24
CA ARG A 247 14.50 -4.26 12.38
C ARG A 247 15.23 -3.99 13.70
N GLY A 248 14.56 -4.24 14.82
CA GLY A 248 15.21 -4.51 16.11
C GLY A 248 15.60 -6.00 16.26
N VAL A 249 15.03 -6.86 15.41
CA VAL A 249 15.10 -8.34 15.48
C VAL A 249 16.51 -8.92 15.38
N ALA A 250 17.47 -8.19 14.82
CA ALA A 250 18.83 -8.71 14.70
C ALA A 250 19.66 -8.67 15.99
N ARG A 251 19.23 -7.93 17.04
CA ARG A 251 20.09 -7.71 18.22
C ARG A 251 19.68 -8.47 19.48
N GLY A 252 18.45 -8.97 19.56
CA GLY A 252 17.96 -9.73 20.73
C GLY A 252 18.04 -11.26 20.59
N GLY A 253 18.17 -11.79 19.37
CA GLY A 253 18.23 -13.23 19.12
C GLY A 253 19.56 -13.89 19.53
N GLU A 254 20.68 -13.16 19.42
CA GLU A 254 22.01 -13.69 19.80
C GLU A 254 22.14 -13.90 21.32
N GLU A 255 21.54 -13.04 22.16
CA GLU A 255 21.65 -13.17 23.63
C GLU A 255 20.83 -14.33 24.22
N VAL A 256 19.81 -14.81 23.50
CA VAL A 256 18.97 -15.94 23.93
C VAL A 256 19.60 -17.28 23.53
N CYS A 257 20.20 -17.37 22.33
CA CYS A 257 20.91 -18.59 21.91
C CYS A 257 22.20 -18.85 22.71
N ASP A 258 22.94 -17.81 23.11
CA ASP A 258 24.17 -17.96 23.90
C ASP A 258 23.90 -18.40 25.36
N ARG A 259 22.75 -18.04 25.95
CA ARG A 259 22.38 -18.53 27.29
C ARG A 259 22.00 -20.00 27.29
N GLU A 260 21.34 -20.48 26.24
CA GLU A 260 20.90 -21.88 26.13
C GLU A 260 22.09 -22.83 25.82
N HIS A 261 23.09 -22.37 25.06
CA HIS A 261 24.27 -23.20 24.71
C HIS A 261 25.41 -23.13 25.74
N GLY A 262 25.40 -22.19 26.68
CA GLY A 262 26.43 -22.03 27.72
C GLY A 262 26.32 -23.00 28.91
N ALA A 263 25.23 -23.77 29.03
CA ALA A 263 24.96 -24.60 30.21
C ALA A 263 25.37 -26.08 30.08
N GLY A 264 25.94 -26.52 28.96
CA GLY A 264 26.21 -27.95 28.76
C GLY A 264 27.28 -28.27 27.72
N ALA A 265 28.54 -28.02 28.03
CA ALA A 265 29.65 -28.63 27.28
C ALA A 265 30.83 -28.92 28.20
N ASP A 266 30.71 -30.04 28.93
CA ASP A 266 31.83 -30.70 29.59
C ASP A 266 32.87 -31.12 28.52
N ARG A 267 34.09 -30.63 28.69
CA ARG A 267 35.25 -30.93 27.85
C ARG A 267 35.83 -32.28 28.27
N ARG A 268 35.66 -33.35 27.50
CA ARG A 268 36.61 -34.50 27.53
C ARG A 268 36.72 -35.26 26.20
N LEU A 269 37.96 -35.24 25.66
CA LEU A 269 38.72 -36.32 24.98
C LEU A 269 38.74 -36.44 23.42
N HIS A 270 39.90 -36.02 22.87
CA HIS A 270 40.79 -36.74 21.93
C HIS A 270 40.51 -36.85 20.39
N PRO A 271 41.54 -37.07 19.53
CA PRO A 271 41.84 -36.19 18.39
C PRO A 271 42.02 -36.91 17.01
N ALA A 272 42.27 -36.08 16.00
CA ALA A 272 43.10 -36.31 14.80
C ALA A 272 42.76 -37.49 13.85
N VAL A 273 42.31 -37.16 12.64
CA VAL A 273 42.72 -37.86 11.41
C VAL A 273 42.98 -36.83 10.30
N HIS A 274 44.25 -36.76 9.90
CA HIS A 274 44.73 -36.13 8.67
C HIS A 274 44.32 -36.94 7.44
N GLY A 275 43.97 -36.26 6.35
CA GLY A 275 43.84 -36.84 5.01
C GLY A 275 44.17 -35.80 3.95
N ASN A 276 45.23 -36.07 3.19
CA ASN A 276 45.97 -35.16 2.31
C ASN A 276 45.52 -35.31 0.83
N ALA A 277 46.03 -34.38 0.01
CA ALA A 277 46.15 -34.41 -1.46
C ALA A 277 44.95 -33.97 -2.31
N ALA A 278 45.10 -33.38 -3.50
CA ALA A 278 46.04 -32.45 -4.13
C ALA A 278 45.60 -32.34 -5.61
N ARG A 279 45.67 -31.13 -6.19
CA ARG A 279 45.82 -30.83 -7.63
C ARG A 279 44.71 -31.30 -8.59
N LEU A 280 44.17 -30.37 -9.39
CA LEU A 280 44.57 -30.21 -10.80
C LEU A 280 43.97 -28.94 -11.41
N ARG A 281 44.78 -28.30 -12.25
CA ARG A 281 44.59 -26.99 -12.91
C ARG A 281 43.87 -27.12 -14.26
N HIS A 282 43.25 -26.00 -14.64
CA HIS A 282 43.06 -25.45 -16.00
C HIS A 282 42.50 -26.32 -17.14
N ARG A 283 41.37 -25.87 -17.72
CA ARG A 283 41.29 -25.59 -19.17
C ARG A 283 40.11 -24.66 -19.50
N ARG A 284 40.44 -23.48 -20.07
CA ARG A 284 39.52 -22.61 -20.82
C ARG A 284 39.32 -23.19 -22.21
N LEU A 285 38.08 -23.26 -22.71
CA LEU A 285 37.77 -23.16 -24.15
C LEU A 285 36.34 -22.59 -24.33
N ARG A 286 36.26 -21.50 -25.10
CA ARG A 286 35.12 -20.92 -25.85
C ARG A 286 35.74 -20.50 -27.21
N PRO A 287 34.98 -20.18 -28.28
CA PRO A 287 33.57 -20.43 -28.60
C PRO A 287 33.35 -20.93 -30.05
N GLY A 288 32.12 -21.36 -30.38
CA GLY A 288 31.61 -21.50 -31.75
C GLY A 288 30.09 -21.67 -31.67
N GLY A 289 29.21 -21.02 -32.44
CA GLY A 289 29.39 -20.22 -33.64
C GLY A 289 28.55 -20.78 -34.78
N HIS A 290 27.22 -20.68 -34.74
CA HIS A 290 26.36 -20.97 -35.90
C HIS A 290 25.19 -19.96 -35.99
N ARG A 291 25.23 -19.14 -37.06
CA ARG A 291 24.10 -18.48 -37.74
C ARG A 291 23.20 -19.58 -38.36
N TRP A 292 21.94 -19.40 -38.75
CA TRP A 292 21.45 -18.63 -39.91
C TRP A 292 19.90 -18.59 -39.97
N TRP A 293 19.33 -17.40 -40.30
CA TRP A 293 18.22 -17.06 -41.23
C TRP A 293 16.86 -17.80 -41.20
N PHE A 294 15.68 -17.23 -41.54
CA PHE A 294 15.24 -16.27 -42.57
C PHE A 294 13.94 -15.56 -42.12
N GLY A 295 13.76 -14.30 -42.50
CA GLY A 295 12.43 -13.69 -42.68
C GLY A 295 11.96 -13.83 -44.14
N PRO A 296 10.74 -13.39 -44.46
CA PRO A 296 10.64 -12.34 -45.48
C PRO A 296 9.62 -11.25 -45.12
N ARG A 297 9.98 -10.01 -45.48
CA ARG A 297 9.04 -8.89 -45.66
C ARG A 297 8.54 -8.93 -47.10
N CYS A 298 7.27 -8.63 -47.32
CA CYS A 298 6.81 -7.83 -48.46
C CYS A 298 5.66 -6.92 -47.99
N ARG A 299 5.79 -5.63 -48.32
CA ARG A 299 4.75 -4.58 -48.34
C ARG A 299 4.13 -4.56 -49.75
N PRO A 300 3.05 -3.81 -50.04
CA PRO A 300 2.36 -2.79 -49.22
C PRO A 300 1.16 -3.32 -48.43
#